data_AF-A0A933ADQ7-F1
#
_entry.id   AF-A0A933ADQ7-F1
#
_cell.length_a   1.000
_cell.length_b   1.000
_cell.length_c   1.000
_cell.angle_alpha   90.00
_cell.angle_beta   90.00
_cell.angle_gamma   90.00
#
_symmetry.space_group_name_H-M   'P 1'
#
loop_
_entity.id
_entity.type
_entity.pdbx_description
1 polymer ?
#
loop_
_entity_poly.entity_id
_entity_poly.type
_entity_poly.pdbx_seq_one_letter_code
_entity_poly.pdbx_strand_id
1 'polypeptide(L)'
;MRRSGALSRLRGWLSDHVELEHWLAAGIALLALFLLALTLFADWGIYAGAKGQSHLYLLSSIVQGLAAVLAVLVTVSLVATQLAAQQFTPHVIRQRLTDFWLWSAVFIYLAAIGWSLVVLGGIGSWIPTDDRVDRVSVNTALVLALAALLYLVPFTVANLKSLQPSSITWRMAQEDDHEALDDLLRKAVNDGAMTVVSTALAAYRTRVIVRLNRAGGTASEATDTAQLYRLVGRHACQRRSPDAVAAVMRQLTALTAYCSDYSRQWRAAADVFNDALKELYSYSEEWIGRPQS
;
A
#
# COMPACT_ATOMS: atom_id res chain seq x y z
N MET A 1 -21.61 -30.65 -11.33
CA MET A 1 -21.47 -29.87 -10.06
C MET A 1 -20.33 -28.87 -10.23
N ARG A 2 -20.63 -27.62 -10.60
CA ARG A 2 -19.64 -26.60 -11.00
C ARG A 2 -20.21 -25.21 -10.70
N ARG A 3 -20.38 -24.85 -9.41
CA ARG A 3 -20.97 -23.55 -9.00
C ARG A 3 -20.32 -22.85 -7.79
N SER A 4 -19.27 -23.40 -7.16
CA SER A 4 -18.71 -22.80 -5.93
C SER A 4 -17.65 -21.71 -6.15
N GLY A 5 -17.12 -21.53 -7.36
CA GLY A 5 -16.01 -20.59 -7.61
C GLY A 5 -16.40 -19.11 -7.78
N ALA A 6 -17.67 -18.81 -8.05
CA ALA A 6 -18.12 -17.43 -8.25
C ALA A 6 -18.25 -16.67 -6.91
N LEU A 7 -18.69 -17.35 -5.85
CA LEU A 7 -18.90 -16.76 -4.53
C LEU A 7 -17.59 -16.45 -3.81
N SER A 8 -16.52 -17.21 -4.05
CA SER A 8 -15.18 -16.90 -3.48
C SER A 8 -14.50 -15.72 -4.19
N ARG A 9 -14.73 -15.55 -5.50
CA ARG A 9 -14.26 -14.35 -6.24
C ARG A 9 -15.03 -13.10 -5.84
N LEU A 10 -16.34 -13.21 -5.64
CA LEU A 10 -17.16 -12.12 -5.09
C LEU A 10 -16.75 -11.75 -3.67
N ARG A 11 -16.39 -12.72 -2.82
CA ARG A 11 -15.92 -12.45 -1.44
C ARG A 11 -14.55 -11.77 -1.39
N GLY A 12 -13.64 -12.09 -2.32
CA GLY A 12 -12.35 -11.40 -2.46
C GLY A 12 -12.50 -9.98 -2.99
N TRP A 13 -13.37 -9.78 -3.98
CA TRP A 13 -13.72 -8.46 -4.51
C TRP A 13 -14.44 -7.58 -3.46
N LEU A 14 -15.34 -8.17 -2.67
CA LEU A 14 -15.97 -7.49 -1.52
C LEU A 14 -14.94 -7.12 -0.46
N SER A 15 -13.97 -7.98 -0.13
CA SER A 15 -12.95 -7.68 0.89
C SER A 15 -12.09 -6.46 0.53
N ASP A 16 -11.73 -6.30 -0.74
CA ASP A 16 -11.00 -5.12 -1.23
C ASP A 16 -11.90 -3.86 -1.29
N HIS A 17 -13.22 -4.03 -1.45
CA HIS A 17 -14.19 -2.94 -1.32
C HIS A 17 -14.52 -2.61 0.15
N VAL A 18 -14.36 -3.55 1.07
CA VAL A 18 -14.62 -3.36 2.50
C VAL A 18 -13.57 -2.46 3.15
N GLU A 19 -12.29 -2.51 2.76
CA GLU A 19 -11.33 -1.48 3.20
C GLU A 19 -11.69 -0.09 2.65
N LEU A 20 -12.22 -0.01 1.42
CA LEU A 20 -12.76 1.24 0.84
C LEU A 20 -13.99 1.76 1.62
N GLU A 21 -14.85 0.86 2.12
CA GLU A 21 -16.03 1.20 2.93
C GLU A 21 -15.66 1.78 4.30
N HIS A 22 -14.60 1.30 4.97
CA HIS A 22 -14.18 1.88 6.25
C HIS A 22 -13.64 3.31 6.08
N TRP A 23 -13.00 3.61 4.94
CA TRP A 23 -12.48 4.95 4.65
C TRP A 23 -13.54 5.89 4.10
N LEU A 24 -14.49 5.41 3.29
CA LEU A 24 -15.69 6.16 2.93
C LEU A 24 -16.55 6.43 4.17
N ALA A 25 -16.67 5.47 5.08
CA ALA A 25 -17.30 5.67 6.38
C ALA A 25 -16.53 6.68 7.23
N ALA A 26 -15.19 6.72 7.19
CA ALA A 26 -14.41 7.75 7.87
C ALA A 26 -14.61 9.15 7.25
N GLY A 27 -14.66 9.24 5.92
CA GLY A 27 -14.95 10.49 5.21
C GLY A 27 -16.38 10.98 5.44
N ILE A 28 -17.37 10.08 5.40
CA ILE A 28 -18.78 10.35 5.71
C ILE A 28 -18.94 10.69 7.20
N ALA A 29 -18.23 10.02 8.11
CA ALA A 29 -18.23 10.33 9.53
C ALA A 29 -17.61 11.70 9.79
N LEU A 30 -16.53 12.07 9.09
CA LEU A 30 -15.95 13.41 9.15
C LEU A 30 -16.87 14.48 8.55
N LEU A 31 -17.56 14.18 7.46
CA LEU A 31 -18.55 15.07 6.86
C LEU A 31 -19.78 15.22 7.77
N ALA A 32 -20.22 14.13 8.41
CA ALA A 32 -21.26 14.15 9.42
C ALA A 32 -20.82 14.90 10.68
N LEU A 33 -19.55 14.75 11.11
CA LEU A 33 -18.97 15.50 12.21
C LEU A 33 -18.82 16.99 11.86
N PHE A 34 -18.50 17.31 10.60
CA PHE A 34 -18.44 18.67 10.07
C PHE A 34 -19.83 19.32 10.03
N LEU A 35 -20.85 18.60 9.56
CA LEU A 35 -22.24 19.04 9.58
C LEU A 35 -22.78 19.17 11.01
N LEU A 36 -22.41 18.24 11.90
CA LEU A 36 -22.73 18.28 13.32
C LEU A 36 -22.03 19.45 14.02
N ALA A 37 -20.77 19.74 13.69
CA ALA A 37 -20.07 20.90 14.20
C ALA A 37 -20.71 22.19 13.68
N LEU A 38 -21.10 22.25 12.40
CA LEU A 38 -21.87 23.38 11.85
C LEU A 38 -23.19 23.61 12.61
N THR A 39 -23.94 22.56 12.95
CA THR A 39 -25.21 22.70 13.68
C THR A 39 -25.02 23.01 15.17
N LEU A 40 -24.01 22.41 15.82
CA LEU A 40 -23.70 22.67 17.24
C LEU A 40 -23.07 24.05 17.47
N PHE A 41 -22.25 24.53 16.52
CA PHE A 41 -21.54 25.81 16.63
C PHE A 41 -22.31 26.98 16.00
N ALA A 42 -23.41 26.73 15.28
CA ALA A 42 -24.30 27.80 14.82
C ALA A 42 -24.92 28.59 15.99
N ASP A 43 -25.18 27.92 17.13
CA ASP A 43 -25.77 28.54 18.34
C ASP A 43 -24.73 28.81 19.46
N TRP A 44 -23.59 28.12 19.44
CA TRP A 44 -22.53 28.36 20.41
C TRP A 44 -21.70 29.59 20.04
N GLY A 45 -22.03 30.70 20.69
CA GLY A 45 -21.22 31.91 20.77
C GLY A 45 -19.88 31.69 21.50
N ILE A 46 -19.07 30.73 21.06
CA ILE A 46 -17.69 30.51 21.57
C ILE A 46 -16.82 31.75 21.31
N TYR A 47 -17.18 32.56 20.31
CA TYR A 47 -16.60 33.87 20.00
C TYR A 47 -17.44 35.06 20.52
N ALA A 48 -18.10 34.95 21.68
CA ALA A 48 -18.79 36.07 22.30
C ALA A 48 -17.86 37.11 22.99
N GLY A 49 -16.54 36.87 23.07
CA GLY A 49 -15.65 37.62 23.97
C GLY A 49 -14.61 38.56 23.36
N ALA A 50 -14.13 38.35 22.12
CA ALA A 50 -13.08 39.19 21.55
C ALA A 50 -13.68 40.26 20.64
N LYS A 51 -13.48 41.54 20.97
CA LYS A 51 -13.82 42.67 20.10
C LYS A 51 -12.53 43.15 19.40
N GLY A 52 -12.58 43.40 18.10
CA GLY A 52 -11.52 44.08 17.35
C GLY A 52 -10.46 43.19 16.67
N GLN A 53 -9.25 43.73 16.48
CA GLN A 53 -8.19 43.18 15.61
C GLN A 53 -7.71 41.75 15.94
N SER A 54 -8.02 41.24 17.14
CA SER A 54 -7.59 39.92 17.60
C SER A 54 -8.09 38.76 16.69
N HIS A 55 -9.25 38.91 16.05
CA HIS A 55 -9.80 37.89 15.14
C HIS A 55 -8.95 37.69 13.88
N LEU A 56 -8.45 38.78 13.31
CA LEU A 56 -7.62 38.74 12.11
C LEU A 56 -6.27 38.07 12.40
N TYR A 57 -5.69 38.34 13.58
CA TYR A 57 -4.46 37.68 14.01
C TYR A 57 -4.64 36.17 14.23
N LEU A 58 -5.75 35.75 14.86
CA LEU A 58 -6.04 34.34 15.05
C LEU A 58 -6.23 33.63 13.70
N LEU A 59 -7.03 34.21 12.80
CA LEU A 59 -7.31 33.63 11.49
C LEU A 59 -6.06 33.57 10.61
N SER A 60 -5.22 34.62 10.64
CA SER A 60 -3.93 34.64 9.96
C SER A 60 -2.98 33.54 10.49
N SER A 61 -2.92 33.36 11.81
CA SER A 61 -2.11 32.29 12.42
C SER A 61 -2.57 30.89 12.00
N ILE A 62 -3.89 30.68 11.91
CA ILE A 62 -4.49 29.42 11.45
C ILE A 62 -4.14 29.16 9.97
N VAL A 63 -4.30 30.17 9.11
CA VAL A 63 -3.94 30.08 7.68
C VAL A 63 -2.47 29.70 7.53
N GLN A 64 -1.58 30.36 8.27
CA GLN A 64 -0.14 30.09 8.22
C GLN A 64 0.19 28.67 8.69
N GLY A 65 -0.45 28.20 9.77
CA GLY A 65 -0.30 26.83 10.26
C GLY A 65 -0.77 25.78 9.26
N LEU A 66 -1.96 25.97 8.66
CA LEU A 66 -2.49 25.08 7.62
C LEU A 66 -1.59 25.04 6.39
N ALA A 67 -1.05 26.19 5.95
CA ALA A 67 -0.13 26.26 4.83
C ALA A 67 1.18 25.49 5.11
N ALA A 68 1.73 25.60 6.33
CA ALA A 68 2.92 24.86 6.72
C ALA A 68 2.68 23.34 6.71
N VAL A 69 1.55 22.89 7.24
CA VAL A 69 1.17 21.46 7.22
C VAL A 69 1.01 20.97 5.79
N LEU A 70 0.33 21.71 4.92
CA LEU A 70 0.18 21.37 3.51
C LEU A 70 1.55 21.22 2.81
N ALA A 71 2.49 22.13 3.08
CA ALA A 71 3.84 22.07 2.52
C ALA A 71 4.59 20.80 2.97
N VAL A 72 4.48 20.44 4.25
CA VAL A 72 5.05 19.18 4.78
C VAL A 72 4.42 17.97 4.09
N LEU A 73 3.10 17.95 3.90
CA LEU A 73 2.41 16.84 3.24
C LEU A 73 2.89 16.66 1.80
N VAL A 74 2.94 17.74 1.03
CA VAL A 74 3.45 17.71 -0.35
C VAL A 74 4.90 17.23 -0.38
N THR A 75 5.73 17.68 0.57
CA THR A 75 7.13 17.27 0.67
C THR A 75 7.25 15.77 0.95
N VAL A 76 6.53 15.24 1.94
CA VAL A 76 6.55 13.82 2.28
C VAL A 76 6.05 12.97 1.11
N SER A 77 4.97 13.39 0.44
CA SER A 77 4.47 12.68 -0.73
C SER A 77 5.45 12.71 -1.90
N LEU A 78 6.14 13.84 -2.11
CA LEU A 78 7.15 13.96 -3.15
C LEU A 78 8.37 13.08 -2.84
N VAL A 79 8.83 13.04 -1.59
CA VAL A 79 9.91 12.13 -1.14
C VAL A 79 9.47 10.67 -1.28
N ALA A 80 8.23 10.33 -0.92
CA ALA A 80 7.67 9.00 -1.12
C ALA A 80 7.64 8.61 -2.61
N THR A 81 7.26 9.55 -3.48
CA THR A 81 7.26 9.36 -4.94
C THR A 81 8.68 9.19 -5.47
N GLN A 82 9.65 9.96 -4.96
CA GLN A 82 11.06 9.83 -5.31
C GLN A 82 11.63 8.47 -4.88
N LEU A 83 11.35 8.04 -3.65
CA LEU A 83 11.73 6.72 -3.13
C LEU A 83 11.10 5.61 -3.96
N ALA A 84 9.82 5.74 -4.31
CA ALA A 84 9.14 4.80 -5.19
C ALA A 84 9.77 4.78 -6.60
N ALA A 85 10.12 5.93 -7.17
CA ALA A 85 10.78 6.00 -8.47
C ALA A 85 12.19 5.39 -8.46
N GLN A 86 12.90 5.48 -7.34
CA GLN A 86 14.20 4.81 -7.14
C GLN A 86 14.07 3.29 -6.95
N GLN A 87 12.96 2.82 -6.39
CA GLN A 87 12.71 1.40 -6.10
C GLN A 87 11.91 0.66 -7.20
N PHE A 88 11.21 1.37 -8.09
CA PHE A 88 10.34 0.79 -9.11
C PHE A 88 10.61 1.33 -10.52
N THR A 89 11.19 0.49 -11.39
CA THR A 89 11.42 0.70 -12.84
C THR A 89 10.10 0.98 -13.63
N PRO A 90 10.12 1.68 -14.79
CA PRO A 90 9.02 2.49 -15.36
C PRO A 90 7.63 1.89 -15.62
N HIS A 91 7.41 0.59 -15.40
CA HIS A 91 6.11 -0.04 -15.66
C HIS A 91 5.11 0.07 -14.49
N VAL A 92 5.55 0.38 -13.27
CA VAL A 92 4.65 0.64 -12.13
C VAL A 92 4.14 2.10 -12.12
N ILE A 93 4.76 2.95 -12.95
CA ILE A 93 4.43 4.38 -13.06
C ILE A 93 3.02 4.60 -13.63
N ARG A 94 2.48 3.66 -14.42
CA ARG A 94 1.19 3.86 -15.10
C ARG A 94 -0.05 3.73 -14.20
N GLN A 95 0.10 3.21 -12.99
CA GLN A 95 -1.02 3.03 -12.04
C GLN A 95 -0.86 3.82 -10.73
N ARG A 96 0.26 4.52 -10.54
CA ARG A 96 0.64 5.19 -9.28
C ARG A 96 0.87 6.71 -9.41
N LEU A 97 0.47 7.31 -10.53
CA LEU A 97 0.48 8.78 -10.74
C LEU A 97 -0.88 9.43 -10.46
N THR A 98 -1.88 8.64 -10.06
CA THR A 98 -3.25 9.06 -9.76
C THR A 98 -3.61 8.63 -8.33
N ASP A 99 -2.76 8.97 -7.36
CA ASP A 99 -3.18 8.89 -5.96
C ASP A 99 -4.26 9.96 -5.71
N PHE A 100 -5.50 9.58 -5.99
CA PHE A 100 -6.71 10.34 -5.68
C PHE A 100 -6.71 10.82 -4.23
N TRP A 101 -6.08 10.04 -3.33
CA TRP A 101 -5.87 10.35 -1.93
C TRP A 101 -5.03 11.61 -1.69
N LEU A 102 -3.92 11.77 -2.40
CA LEU A 102 -3.07 12.97 -2.30
C LEU A 102 -3.84 14.20 -2.79
N TRP A 103 -4.49 14.08 -3.95
CA TRP A 103 -5.27 15.18 -4.52
C TRP A 103 -6.48 15.56 -3.65
N SER A 104 -7.14 14.59 -3.02
CA SER A 104 -8.25 14.85 -2.08
C SER A 104 -7.78 15.62 -0.84
N ALA A 105 -6.64 15.24 -0.25
CA ALA A 105 -6.08 15.92 0.90
C ALA A 105 -5.64 17.34 0.56
N VAL A 106 -4.93 17.50 -0.55
CA VAL A 106 -4.52 18.81 -1.06
C VAL A 106 -5.74 19.69 -1.28
N PHE A 107 -6.80 19.17 -1.90
CA PHE A 107 -8.03 19.93 -2.16
C PHE A 107 -8.72 20.39 -0.87
N ILE A 108 -8.85 19.53 0.14
CA ILE A 108 -9.45 19.88 1.44
C ILE A 108 -8.66 20.99 2.14
N TYR A 109 -7.33 20.86 2.18
CA TYR A 109 -6.47 21.88 2.78
C TYR A 109 -6.51 23.20 2.01
N LEU A 110 -6.50 23.14 0.68
CA LEU A 110 -6.58 24.34 -0.17
C LEU A 110 -7.93 25.04 0.00
N ALA A 111 -9.03 24.28 0.12
CA ALA A 111 -10.36 24.81 0.39
C ALA A 111 -10.43 25.47 1.78
N ALA A 112 -9.84 24.85 2.81
CA ALA A 112 -9.79 25.41 4.16
C ALA A 112 -8.98 26.72 4.24
N ILE A 113 -7.82 26.76 3.55
CA ILE A 113 -6.98 27.95 3.43
C ILE A 113 -7.72 29.04 2.65
N GLY A 114 -8.30 28.69 1.50
CA GLY A 114 -9.04 29.62 0.64
C GLY A 114 -10.23 30.25 1.36
N TRP A 115 -11.04 29.44 2.05
CA TRP A 115 -12.15 29.96 2.86
C TRP A 115 -11.67 30.91 3.95
N SER A 116 -10.61 30.54 4.67
CA SER A 116 -10.03 31.38 5.73
C SER A 116 -9.50 32.72 5.19
N LEU A 117 -8.91 32.73 3.99
CA LEU A 117 -8.48 33.96 3.31
C LEU A 117 -9.65 34.82 2.85
N VAL A 118 -10.73 34.21 2.35
CA VAL A 118 -11.95 34.94 1.96
C VAL A 118 -12.59 35.59 3.18
N VAL A 119 -12.67 34.90 4.32
CA VAL A 119 -13.15 35.47 5.58
C VAL A 119 -12.23 36.59 6.06
N LEU A 120 -10.91 36.42 5.98
CA LEU A 120 -9.94 37.44 6.36
C LEU A 120 -10.08 38.71 5.49
N GLY A 121 -10.27 38.55 4.19
CA GLY A 121 -10.49 39.65 3.25
C GLY A 121 -11.86 40.32 3.44
N GLY A 122 -12.91 39.54 3.71
CA GLY A 122 -14.28 40.04 3.91
C GLY A 122 -14.39 40.99 5.11
N ILE A 123 -13.79 40.59 6.25
CA ILE A 123 -13.77 41.38 7.50
C ILE A 123 -12.88 42.63 7.35
N GLY A 124 -11.85 42.56 6.50
CA GLY A 124 -10.81 43.59 6.41
C GLY A 124 -11.18 44.87 5.66
N SER A 125 -12.03 44.82 4.61
CA SER A 125 -12.25 46.03 3.79
C SER A 125 -13.41 46.04 2.77
N TRP A 126 -14.07 44.93 2.45
CA TRP A 126 -14.89 44.86 1.21
C TRP A 126 -16.41 44.89 1.40
N ILE A 127 -16.94 44.57 2.58
CA ILE A 127 -18.38 44.45 2.79
C ILE A 127 -18.75 45.08 4.14
N PRO A 128 -19.63 46.10 4.22
CA PRO A 128 -20.17 46.58 5.49
C PRO A 128 -21.01 45.45 6.09
N THR A 129 -20.43 44.72 7.04
CA THR A 129 -20.95 43.46 7.57
C THR A 129 -21.51 43.68 8.96
N ASP A 130 -22.70 43.13 9.19
CA ASP A 130 -23.30 43.07 10.52
C ASP A 130 -22.43 42.21 11.44
N ASP A 131 -22.33 42.61 12.70
CA ASP A 131 -21.58 41.98 13.80
C ASP A 131 -21.89 40.48 13.99
N ARG A 132 -23.00 40.00 13.41
CA ARG A 132 -23.46 38.60 13.42
C ARG A 132 -22.87 37.78 12.27
N VAL A 133 -22.67 38.37 11.09
CA VAL A 133 -22.10 37.69 9.91
C VAL A 133 -20.61 37.41 10.11
N ASP A 134 -19.90 38.35 10.74
CA ASP A 134 -18.47 38.19 11.06
C ASP A 134 -18.23 37.06 12.06
N ARG A 135 -19.07 36.96 13.10
CA ARG A 135 -18.97 35.89 14.09
C ARG A 135 -19.18 34.51 13.48
N VAL A 136 -20.19 34.36 12.63
CA VAL A 136 -20.47 33.08 11.96
C VAL A 136 -19.33 32.73 10.99
N SER A 137 -18.81 33.71 10.25
CA SER A 137 -17.73 33.50 9.28
C SER A 137 -16.42 33.05 9.94
N VAL A 138 -16.03 33.69 11.05
CA VAL A 138 -14.83 33.27 11.82
C VAL A 138 -15.01 31.89 12.43
N ASN A 139 -16.19 31.60 12.99
CA ASN A 139 -16.46 30.29 13.61
C ASN A 139 -16.44 29.16 12.59
N THR A 140 -17.01 29.37 11.39
CA THR A 140 -16.94 28.39 10.30
C THR A 140 -15.51 28.15 9.82
N ALA A 141 -14.68 29.20 9.72
CA ALA A 141 -13.27 29.05 9.37
C ALA A 141 -12.49 28.25 10.43
N LEU A 142 -12.76 28.47 11.71
CA LEU A 142 -12.14 27.71 12.81
C LEU A 142 -12.51 26.22 12.74
N VAL A 143 -13.80 25.91 12.57
CA VAL A 143 -14.27 24.52 12.47
C VAL A 143 -13.67 23.82 11.26
N LEU A 144 -13.60 24.51 10.12
CA LEU A 144 -13.01 23.98 8.89
C LEU A 144 -11.51 23.71 9.05
N ALA A 145 -10.78 24.61 9.72
CA ALA A 145 -9.37 24.41 10.04
C ALA A 145 -9.14 23.23 10.99
N LEU A 146 -10.00 23.07 12.00
CA LEU A 146 -9.93 21.95 12.94
C LEU A 146 -10.23 20.62 12.24
N ALA A 147 -11.25 20.59 11.37
CA ALA A 147 -11.57 19.42 10.54
C ALA A 147 -10.42 19.04 9.61
N ALA A 148 -9.78 20.01 8.95
CA ALA A 148 -8.60 19.78 8.12
C ALA A 148 -7.44 19.19 8.93
N LEU A 149 -7.23 19.66 10.17
CA LEU A 149 -6.19 19.15 11.06
C LEU A 149 -6.50 17.73 11.56
N LEU A 150 -7.77 17.40 11.84
CA LEU A 150 -8.17 16.02 12.18
C LEU A 150 -7.98 15.07 10.99
N TYR A 151 -8.20 15.53 9.75
CA TYR A 151 -7.98 14.74 8.53
C TYR A 151 -6.50 14.38 8.30
N LEU A 152 -5.57 15.08 8.95
CA LEU A 152 -4.14 14.78 8.86
C LEU A 152 -3.82 13.36 9.35
N VAL A 153 -4.40 12.94 10.47
CA VAL A 153 -4.13 11.62 11.09
C VAL A 153 -4.45 10.46 10.14
N PRO A 154 -5.69 10.35 9.59
CA PRO A 154 -6.01 9.28 8.64
C PRO A 154 -5.16 9.36 7.37
N PHE A 155 -4.86 10.58 6.89
CA PHE A 155 -4.00 10.77 5.72
C PHE A 155 -2.58 10.25 5.96
N THR A 156 -1.95 10.58 7.09
CA THR A 156 -0.59 10.10 7.41
C THR A 156 -0.56 8.58 7.52
N VAL A 157 -1.57 7.97 8.15
CA VAL A 157 -1.67 6.51 8.25
C VAL A 157 -1.83 5.87 6.86
N ALA A 158 -2.65 6.46 5.98
CA ALA A 158 -2.80 5.98 4.61
C ALA A 158 -1.49 6.09 3.81
N ASN A 159 -0.74 7.19 3.95
CA ASN A 159 0.56 7.36 3.30
C ASN A 159 1.62 6.37 3.82
N LEU A 160 1.66 6.13 5.13
CA LEU A 160 2.57 5.15 5.73
C LEU A 160 2.28 3.72 5.25
N LYS A 161 1.00 3.37 5.04
CA LYS A 161 0.62 2.08 4.45
C LYS A 161 1.02 1.96 2.98
N SER A 162 0.92 3.06 2.21
CA SER A 162 1.36 3.09 0.80
C SER A 162 2.87 2.91 0.64
N LEU A 163 3.64 3.36 1.64
CA LEU A 163 5.09 3.18 1.71
C LEU A 163 5.54 1.75 2.05
N GLN A 164 4.65 0.85 2.48
CA GLN A 164 5.03 -0.55 2.67
C GLN A 164 4.95 -1.32 1.33
N PRO A 165 6.08 -1.79 0.79
CA PRO A 165 6.14 -2.59 -0.45
C PRO A 165 5.62 -4.03 -0.25
N SER A 166 4.77 -4.28 0.75
CA SER A 166 4.23 -5.60 1.09
C SER A 166 2.88 -5.92 0.43
N SER A 167 2.18 -4.93 -0.15
CA SER A 167 0.83 -5.14 -0.72
C SER A 167 0.83 -5.52 -2.21
N ILE A 168 1.91 -5.28 -2.95
CA ILE A 168 1.99 -5.65 -4.38
C ILE A 168 2.25 -7.14 -4.57
N THR A 169 2.97 -7.78 -3.65
CA THR A 169 3.22 -9.24 -3.68
C THR A 169 1.97 -10.08 -3.42
N TRP A 170 0.92 -9.53 -2.81
CA TRP A 170 -0.26 -10.31 -2.41
C TRP A 170 -1.37 -10.39 -3.46
N ARG A 171 -1.54 -9.34 -4.28
CA ARG A 171 -2.47 -9.34 -5.42
C ARG A 171 -2.00 -10.25 -6.56
N MET A 172 -0.70 -10.26 -6.84
CA MET A 172 -0.13 -11.07 -7.94
C MET A 172 0.01 -12.56 -7.59
N ALA A 173 0.12 -12.92 -6.31
CA ALA A 173 0.05 -14.32 -5.93
C ALA A 173 -1.37 -14.90 -6.10
N GLN A 174 -2.41 -14.05 -6.14
CA GLN A 174 -3.83 -14.42 -6.14
C GLN A 174 -4.39 -14.78 -7.52
N GLU A 175 -3.79 -14.26 -8.59
CA GLU A 175 -3.99 -14.80 -9.94
C GLU A 175 -3.12 -16.03 -10.09
N ASP A 176 -3.75 -17.14 -10.47
CA ASP A 176 -3.16 -18.47 -10.65
C ASP A 176 -2.23 -18.53 -11.88
N ASP A 177 -1.53 -17.43 -12.14
CA ASP A 177 -0.77 -17.20 -13.34
C ASP A 177 0.71 -17.41 -13.05
N HIS A 178 1.14 -18.66 -13.25
CA HIS A 178 2.52 -19.08 -13.11
C HIS A 178 3.45 -18.29 -14.05
N GLU A 179 2.95 -17.81 -15.20
CA GLU A 179 3.73 -17.00 -16.15
C GLU A 179 3.96 -15.59 -15.60
N ALA A 180 2.92 -14.95 -15.05
CA ALA A 180 3.06 -13.64 -14.43
C ALA A 180 4.03 -13.65 -13.23
N LEU A 181 3.99 -14.72 -12.42
CA LEU A 181 4.91 -14.88 -11.29
C LEU A 181 6.35 -15.13 -11.75
N ASP A 182 6.55 -15.95 -12.80
CA ASP A 182 7.88 -16.18 -13.38
C ASP A 182 8.47 -14.89 -13.92
N ASP A 183 7.72 -14.12 -14.72
CA ASP A 183 8.18 -12.84 -15.28
C ASP A 183 8.56 -11.83 -14.20
N LEU A 184 7.80 -11.77 -13.11
CA LEU A 184 8.09 -10.89 -11.97
C LEU A 184 9.30 -11.34 -11.18
N LEU A 185 9.44 -12.63 -10.90
CA LEU A 185 10.62 -13.17 -10.21
C LEU A 185 11.86 -12.98 -11.06
N ARG A 186 11.76 -13.21 -12.37
CA ARG A 186 12.82 -12.95 -13.34
C ARG A 186 13.23 -11.48 -13.34
N LYS A 187 12.25 -10.58 -13.33
CA LYS A 187 12.48 -9.14 -13.24
C LYS A 187 13.08 -8.73 -11.90
N ALA A 188 12.59 -9.26 -10.78
CA ALA A 188 13.11 -8.96 -9.44
C ALA A 188 14.54 -9.47 -9.25
N VAL A 189 14.89 -10.62 -9.85
CA VAL A 189 16.26 -11.13 -9.90
C VAL A 189 17.15 -10.22 -10.76
N ASN A 190 16.64 -9.75 -11.91
CA ASN A 190 17.36 -8.80 -12.76
C ASN A 190 17.59 -7.44 -12.09
N ASP A 191 16.60 -6.95 -11.34
CA ASP A 191 16.61 -5.66 -10.65
C ASP A 191 17.36 -5.73 -9.31
N GLY A 192 17.88 -6.90 -8.89
CA GLY A 192 18.59 -7.06 -7.62
C GLY A 192 17.70 -6.98 -6.38
N ALA A 193 16.38 -7.02 -6.53
CA ALA A 193 15.39 -6.82 -5.46
C ALA A 193 15.18 -8.11 -4.62
N MET A 194 16.23 -8.55 -3.90
CA MET A 194 16.26 -9.83 -3.18
C MET A 194 15.21 -9.97 -2.07
N THR A 195 14.83 -8.87 -1.43
CA THR A 195 13.76 -8.84 -0.43
C THR A 195 12.41 -9.19 -1.05
N VAL A 196 12.16 -8.75 -2.28
CA VAL A 196 10.94 -9.05 -3.03
C VAL A 196 10.93 -10.52 -3.44
N VAL A 197 12.05 -11.03 -3.97
CA VAL A 197 12.19 -12.45 -4.37
C VAL A 197 11.95 -13.38 -3.18
N SER A 198 12.64 -13.16 -2.06
CA SER A 198 12.50 -14.00 -0.87
C SER A 198 11.09 -13.96 -0.27
N THR A 199 10.47 -12.77 -0.22
CA THR A 199 9.10 -12.60 0.28
C THR A 199 8.09 -13.26 -0.65
N ALA A 200 8.23 -13.09 -1.96
CA ALA A 200 7.35 -13.71 -2.97
C ALA A 200 7.44 -15.24 -2.93
N LEU A 201 8.65 -15.81 -2.83
CA LEU A 201 8.84 -17.25 -2.73
C LEU A 201 8.31 -17.82 -1.40
N ALA A 202 8.41 -17.09 -0.29
CA ALA A 202 7.85 -17.50 1.01
C ALA A 202 6.31 -17.48 0.99
N ALA A 203 5.73 -16.45 0.37
CA ALA A 203 4.31 -16.33 0.09
C ALA A 203 3.81 -17.52 -0.77
N TYR A 204 4.54 -17.84 -1.84
CA TYR A 204 4.22 -18.94 -2.74
C TYR A 204 4.31 -20.29 -2.04
N ARG A 205 5.37 -20.55 -1.26
CA ARG A 205 5.53 -21.76 -0.45
C ARG A 205 4.30 -22.04 0.42
N THR A 206 3.83 -21.04 1.14
CA THR A 206 2.67 -21.19 2.05
C THR A 206 1.41 -21.62 1.29
N ARG A 207 1.23 -21.14 0.06
CA ARG A 207 0.10 -21.55 -0.80
C ARG A 207 0.26 -22.94 -1.34
N VAL A 208 1.46 -23.31 -1.78
CA VAL A 208 1.78 -24.67 -2.23
C VAL A 208 1.46 -25.67 -1.12
N ILE A 209 1.84 -25.38 0.13
CA ILE A 209 1.51 -26.22 1.28
C ILE A 209 -0.02 -26.40 1.42
N VAL A 210 -0.79 -25.32 1.31
CA VAL A 210 -2.26 -25.38 1.39
C VAL A 210 -2.86 -26.17 0.22
N ARG A 211 -2.30 -26.05 -1.00
CA ARG A 211 -2.76 -26.80 -2.18
C ARG A 211 -2.45 -28.29 -2.06
N LEU A 212 -1.22 -28.63 -1.70
CA LEU A 212 -0.81 -30.01 -1.43
C LEU A 212 -1.71 -30.65 -0.36
N ASN A 213 -2.03 -29.92 0.72
CA ASN A 213 -2.96 -30.41 1.75
C ASN A 213 -4.38 -30.67 1.19
N ARG A 214 -4.87 -29.86 0.25
CA ARG A 214 -6.20 -30.02 -0.36
C ARG A 214 -6.24 -31.10 -1.44
N ALA A 215 -5.19 -31.20 -2.24
CA ALA A 215 -5.07 -32.16 -3.33
C ALA A 215 -4.65 -33.56 -2.83
N GLY A 216 -4.35 -33.73 -1.55
CA GLY A 216 -3.84 -34.98 -0.99
C GLY A 216 -2.39 -35.27 -1.40
N GLY A 217 -1.63 -34.23 -1.78
CA GLY A 217 -0.23 -34.32 -2.16
C GLY A 217 0.04 -34.97 -3.51
N THR A 218 -0.75 -34.62 -4.52
CA THR A 218 -0.52 -35.09 -5.90
C THR A 218 0.84 -34.64 -6.42
N ALA A 219 1.55 -35.56 -7.09
CA ALA A 219 2.87 -35.29 -7.68
C ALA A 219 2.83 -34.19 -8.75
N SER A 220 1.67 -33.98 -9.41
CA SER A 220 1.51 -32.96 -10.46
C SER A 220 1.71 -31.55 -9.92
N GLU A 221 1.05 -31.17 -8.83
CA GLU A 221 1.19 -29.81 -8.25
C GLU A 221 2.61 -29.57 -7.72
N ALA A 222 3.24 -30.61 -7.17
CA ALA A 222 4.64 -30.56 -6.75
C ALA A 222 5.58 -30.36 -7.95
N THR A 223 5.28 -30.96 -9.10
CA THR A 223 6.07 -30.83 -10.33
C THR A 223 5.99 -29.42 -10.89
N ASP A 224 4.79 -28.85 -11.02
CA ASP A 224 4.59 -27.48 -11.52
C ASP A 224 5.31 -26.46 -10.62
N THR A 225 5.18 -26.66 -9.30
CA THR A 225 5.88 -25.85 -8.31
C THR A 225 7.39 -25.97 -8.45
N ALA A 226 7.92 -27.19 -8.52
CA ALA A 226 9.35 -27.44 -8.64
C ALA A 226 9.93 -26.86 -9.94
N GLN A 227 9.18 -26.90 -11.05
CA GLN A 227 9.57 -26.28 -12.30
C GLN A 227 9.74 -24.77 -12.18
N LEU A 228 8.81 -24.07 -11.49
CA LEU A 228 8.93 -22.64 -11.23
C LEU A 228 10.20 -22.32 -10.42
N TYR A 229 10.44 -23.03 -9.32
CA TYR A 229 11.65 -22.82 -8.50
C TYR A 229 12.93 -23.11 -9.32
N ARG A 230 12.94 -24.12 -10.20
CA ARG A 230 14.06 -24.41 -11.11
C ARG A 230 14.29 -23.27 -12.10
N LEU A 231 13.25 -22.75 -12.74
CA LEU A 231 13.34 -21.64 -13.70
C LEU A 231 13.92 -20.39 -13.04
N VAL A 232 13.36 -19.99 -11.91
CA VAL A 232 13.79 -18.81 -11.14
C VAL A 232 15.22 -19.00 -10.63
N GLY A 233 15.54 -20.17 -10.09
CA GLY A 233 16.88 -20.48 -9.60
C GLY A 233 17.93 -20.55 -10.72
N ARG A 234 17.62 -21.13 -11.87
CA ARG A 234 18.50 -21.10 -13.06
C ARG A 234 18.75 -19.66 -13.50
N HIS A 235 17.71 -18.82 -13.51
CA HIS A 235 17.87 -17.41 -13.86
C HIS A 235 18.73 -16.65 -12.84
N ALA A 236 18.56 -16.93 -11.54
CA ALA A 236 19.40 -16.39 -10.48
C ALA A 236 20.88 -16.78 -10.62
N CYS A 237 21.15 -18.05 -10.98
CA CYS A 237 22.51 -18.51 -11.26
C CYS A 237 23.11 -17.82 -12.50
N GLN A 238 22.35 -17.68 -13.59
CA GLN A 238 22.80 -16.96 -14.80
C GLN A 238 23.17 -15.50 -14.51
N ARG A 239 22.46 -14.86 -13.58
CA ARG A 239 22.72 -13.49 -13.12
C ARG A 239 23.81 -13.39 -12.07
N ARG A 240 24.42 -14.52 -11.66
CA ARG A 240 25.45 -14.59 -10.61
C ARG A 240 25.02 -13.90 -9.31
N SER A 241 23.74 -14.05 -8.93
CA SER A 241 23.21 -13.54 -7.67
C SER A 241 23.20 -14.66 -6.62
N PRO A 242 24.26 -14.81 -5.79
CA PRO A 242 24.34 -15.89 -4.81
C PRO A 242 23.20 -15.81 -3.78
N ASP A 243 22.74 -14.60 -3.44
CA ASP A 243 21.65 -14.38 -2.49
C ASP A 243 20.29 -14.86 -3.03
N ALA A 244 20.01 -14.62 -4.33
CA ALA A 244 18.80 -15.13 -4.97
C ALA A 244 18.81 -16.67 -5.00
N VAL A 245 19.94 -17.27 -5.36
CA VAL A 245 20.11 -18.72 -5.39
C VAL A 245 19.91 -19.31 -3.99
N ALA A 246 20.54 -18.72 -2.97
CA ALA A 246 20.37 -19.14 -1.59
C ALA A 246 18.92 -19.00 -1.11
N ALA A 247 18.20 -17.95 -1.52
CA ALA A 247 16.78 -17.79 -1.20
C ALA A 247 15.91 -18.89 -1.83
N VAL A 248 16.12 -19.19 -3.12
CA VAL A 248 15.41 -20.28 -3.83
C VAL A 248 15.70 -21.62 -3.16
N MET A 249 16.97 -21.94 -2.91
CA MET A 249 17.38 -23.18 -2.25
C MET A 249 16.76 -23.32 -0.86
N ARG A 250 16.79 -22.27 -0.04
CA ARG A 250 16.20 -22.28 1.31
C ARG A 250 14.71 -22.60 1.28
N GLN A 251 13.97 -22.08 0.30
CA GLN A 251 12.54 -22.35 0.18
C GLN A 251 12.26 -23.77 -0.33
N LEU A 252 13.06 -24.27 -1.29
CA LEU A 252 13.00 -25.67 -1.73
C LEU A 252 13.31 -26.63 -0.59
N THR A 253 14.37 -26.40 0.17
CA THR A 253 14.72 -27.24 1.34
C THR A 253 13.59 -27.25 2.37
N ALA A 254 12.95 -26.11 2.63
CA ALA A 254 11.81 -26.04 3.53
C ALA A 254 10.59 -26.85 3.01
N LEU A 255 10.33 -26.82 1.69
CA LEU A 255 9.27 -27.63 1.08
C LEU A 255 9.59 -29.13 1.16
N THR A 256 10.83 -29.52 0.85
CA THR A 256 11.27 -30.91 0.95
C THR A 256 11.15 -31.44 2.38
N ALA A 257 11.60 -30.66 3.38
CA ALA A 257 11.47 -31.00 4.79
C ALA A 257 10.00 -31.20 5.18
N TYR A 258 9.13 -30.25 4.82
CA TYR A 258 7.69 -30.34 5.07
C TYR A 258 7.06 -31.59 4.44
N CYS A 259 7.39 -31.92 3.20
CA CYS A 259 6.86 -33.11 2.54
C CYS A 259 7.41 -34.42 3.13
N SER A 260 8.65 -34.41 3.63
CA SER A 260 9.29 -35.59 4.23
C SER A 260 8.71 -35.99 5.58
N ASP A 261 8.29 -35.00 6.39
CA ASP A 261 7.69 -35.25 7.72
C ASP A 261 6.34 -35.98 7.62
N TYR A 262 5.58 -35.79 6.53
CA TYR A 262 4.28 -36.45 6.27
C TYR A 262 4.41 -37.83 5.57
N SER A 263 5.58 -38.46 5.76
CA SER A 263 6.24 -39.66 5.21
C SER A 263 5.51 -40.79 4.45
N ARG A 264 4.17 -40.87 4.36
CA ARG A 264 3.49 -41.86 3.49
C ARG A 264 2.69 -41.26 2.35
N GLN A 265 2.07 -40.10 2.55
CA GLN A 265 1.17 -39.55 1.53
C GLN A 265 1.91 -38.71 0.49
N TRP A 266 3.02 -38.04 0.87
CA TRP A 266 3.64 -37.01 0.03
C TRP A 266 5.07 -37.33 -0.42
N ARG A 267 5.47 -38.61 -0.38
CA ARG A 267 6.82 -39.03 -0.82
C ARG A 267 7.12 -38.61 -2.25
N ALA A 268 6.17 -38.80 -3.17
CA ALA A 268 6.34 -38.41 -4.56
C ALA A 268 6.59 -36.90 -4.71
N ALA A 269 5.92 -36.06 -3.91
CA ALA A 269 6.16 -34.62 -3.91
C ALA A 269 7.53 -34.26 -3.30
N ALA A 270 7.94 -34.95 -2.23
CA ALA A 270 9.25 -34.77 -1.61
C ALA A 270 10.39 -35.11 -2.60
N ASP A 271 10.26 -36.21 -3.34
CA ASP A 271 11.25 -36.63 -4.34
C ASP A 271 11.40 -35.59 -5.45
N VAL A 272 10.28 -35.05 -5.95
CA VAL A 272 10.27 -33.99 -6.98
C VAL A 272 10.99 -32.72 -6.50
N PHE A 273 10.76 -32.27 -5.26
CA PHE A 273 11.45 -31.11 -4.70
C PHE A 273 12.93 -31.39 -4.43
N ASN A 274 13.26 -32.59 -3.96
CA ASN A 274 14.64 -33.01 -3.74
C ASN A 274 15.44 -33.05 -5.05
N ASP A 275 14.85 -33.57 -6.11
CA ASP A 275 15.48 -33.59 -7.44
C ASP A 275 15.68 -32.17 -7.99
N ALA A 276 14.73 -31.26 -7.73
CA ALA A 276 14.89 -29.86 -8.08
C ALA A 276 16.03 -29.17 -7.32
N LEU A 277 16.17 -29.49 -6.03
CA LEU A 277 17.24 -28.98 -5.19
C LEU A 277 18.62 -29.48 -5.67
N LYS A 278 18.76 -30.77 -5.98
CA LYS A 278 19.99 -31.36 -6.53
C LYS A 278 20.39 -30.73 -7.85
N GLU A 279 19.43 -30.55 -8.75
CA GLU A 279 19.66 -29.91 -10.05
C GLU A 279 20.18 -28.49 -9.86
N LEU A 280 19.52 -27.68 -9.03
CA LEU A 280 19.94 -26.31 -8.72
C LEU A 280 21.32 -26.24 -8.05
N TYR A 281 21.63 -27.19 -7.17
CA TYR A 281 22.93 -27.29 -6.52
C TYR A 281 24.03 -27.54 -7.56
N SER A 282 23.86 -28.54 -8.42
CA SER A 282 24.82 -28.83 -9.50
C SER A 282 25.00 -27.65 -10.46
N TYR A 283 23.91 -26.96 -10.80
CA TYR A 283 23.94 -25.78 -11.66
C TYR A 283 24.68 -24.59 -11.00
N SER A 284 24.53 -24.42 -9.68
CA SER A 284 25.22 -23.37 -8.94
C SER A 284 26.74 -23.60 -8.85
N GLU A 285 27.18 -24.84 -8.65
CA GLU A 285 28.61 -25.19 -8.62
C GLU A 285 29.28 -24.90 -9.96
N GLU A 286 28.63 -25.25 -11.08
CA GLU A 286 29.16 -25.00 -12.42
C GLU A 286 29.37 -23.51 -12.70
N TRP A 287 28.47 -22.65 -12.20
CA TRP A 287 28.51 -21.21 -12.46
C TRP A 287 29.37 -20.43 -11.48
N ILE A 288 29.45 -20.85 -10.22
CA ILE A 288 30.28 -20.21 -9.20
C ILE A 288 31.77 -20.52 -9.43
N GLY A 289 32.09 -21.69 -10.00
CA GLY A 289 33.47 -22.09 -10.31
C GLY A 289 34.12 -21.40 -11.52
N ARG A 290 33.38 -20.64 -12.34
CA ARG A 290 33.95 -19.98 -13.54
C ARG A 290 34.57 -18.63 -13.18
N PRO A 291 35.88 -18.41 -13.45
CA PRO A 291 36.52 -17.12 -13.21
C PRO A 291 35.86 -16.00 -14.02
N GLN A 292 35.84 -14.78 -13.46
CA GLN A 292 35.32 -13.59 -14.16
C GLN A 292 36.31 -13.21 -15.27
N SER A 293 35.99 -13.56 -16.52
CA SER A 293 36.68 -13.07 -17.71
C SER A 293 36.08 -11.76 -18.20
#